data_AF-A0A067PMB0-F1
#
_entry.id   AF-A0A067PMB0-F1
#
_cell.length_a   1.000
_cell.length_b   1.000
_cell.length_c   1.000
_cell.angle_alpha   90.00
_cell.angle_beta   90.00
_cell.angle_gamma   90.00
#
_symmetry.space_group_name_H-M   'P 1'
#
loop_
_entity.id
_entity.type
_entity.pdbx_description
1 polymer ?
#
loop_
_entity_poly.entity_id
_entity_poly.type
_entity_poly.pdbx_seq_one_letter_code
_entity_poly.pdbx_strand_id
1 'polypeptide(L)'
;SPTHQLTESNCPQWQSFLPYLHIWAQHVTLIQSLTPKSQHDLTCAICSLPPLQQYGGNSDIPRIVSDLRAVAIEINQRRTFQVMYGNDLQAAIDAGQDISSPGGRQVKTSFMPPPVYEPSPPLPTTSSSKPPLSRPPSPTILSSTSPTIELIRKTLYATLADILKHQPSLPLLLKSDPPRAYFASVSLTILNMSLNCIDPEDGSARGVLGQKLTLVECPTELKGFMMELGLIGQTVRQMEEEDSETVVHLLSVGATEIPTPRLDRIRWMLEKGVGSSHQSGSGRESPEGRTVAFVNRVNALALGLTRLKAFRERQGEVFKVLAGVGGR
;
A
#
# COMPACT_ATOMS: atom_id res chain seq x y z
N SER A 1 33.50 -14.93 -2.25
CA SER A 1 32.10 -15.20 -2.64
C SER A 1 31.66 -14.15 -3.63
N PRO A 2 31.04 -14.47 -4.77
CA PRO A 2 30.58 -13.44 -5.68
C PRO A 2 29.51 -12.63 -4.95
N THR A 3 29.70 -11.31 -4.91
CA THR A 3 28.71 -10.36 -4.42
C THR A 3 27.43 -10.55 -5.23
N HIS A 4 26.36 -10.99 -4.58
CA HIS A 4 25.00 -11.00 -5.14
C HIS A 4 24.56 -9.55 -5.39
N GLN A 5 25.10 -8.92 -6.42
CA GLN A 5 24.73 -7.57 -6.81
C GLN A 5 23.45 -7.69 -7.64
N LEU A 6 22.34 -7.17 -7.10
CA LEU A 6 21.08 -7.06 -7.84
C LEU A 6 21.29 -6.10 -9.02
N THR A 7 21.09 -6.58 -10.24
CA THR A 7 21.19 -5.84 -11.49
C THR A 7 19.85 -5.94 -12.23
N GLU A 8 19.55 -4.98 -13.10
CA GLU A 8 18.32 -5.03 -13.92
C GLU A 8 18.21 -6.34 -14.72
N SER A 9 19.35 -6.89 -15.13
CA SER A 9 19.45 -8.16 -15.87
C SER A 9 19.22 -9.42 -15.02
N ASN A 10 19.29 -9.34 -13.68
CA ASN A 10 19.07 -10.48 -12.78
C ASN A 10 17.78 -10.37 -11.95
N CYS A 11 17.04 -9.26 -12.09
CA CYS A 11 15.69 -9.17 -11.55
C CYS A 11 14.76 -10.14 -12.30
N PRO A 12 13.88 -10.87 -11.59
CA PRO A 12 12.93 -11.77 -12.22
C PRO A 12 12.02 -11.00 -13.21
N GLN A 13 11.53 -11.70 -14.24
CA GLN A 13 10.77 -11.13 -15.38
C GLN A 13 9.46 -10.41 -15.00
N TRP A 14 9.08 -10.40 -13.71
CA TRP A 14 8.00 -9.58 -13.18
C TRP A 14 8.48 -8.12 -13.12
N GLN A 15 8.34 -7.44 -14.26
CA GLN A 15 8.77 -6.05 -14.53
C GLN A 15 8.22 -4.99 -13.55
N SER A 16 7.36 -5.36 -12.60
CA SER A 16 6.72 -4.43 -11.66
C SER A 16 7.62 -3.93 -10.53
N PHE A 17 8.71 -4.63 -10.18
CA PHE A 17 9.65 -4.16 -9.15
C PHE A 17 10.80 -3.29 -9.67
N LEU A 18 11.13 -3.41 -10.96
CA LEU A 18 12.22 -2.65 -11.60
C LEU A 18 12.14 -1.12 -11.36
N PRO A 19 10.98 -0.47 -11.44
CA PRO A 19 10.91 0.98 -11.22
C PRO A 19 11.34 1.38 -9.78
N TYR A 20 11.05 0.53 -8.80
CA TYR A 20 11.42 0.76 -7.40
C TYR A 20 12.91 0.49 -7.14
N LEU A 21 13.48 -0.51 -7.82
CA LEU A 21 14.92 -0.75 -7.79
C LEU A 21 15.68 0.46 -8.35
N HIS A 22 15.19 1.02 -9.45
CA HIS A 22 15.81 2.20 -10.07
C HIS A 22 15.78 3.41 -9.13
N ILE A 23 14.62 3.70 -8.53
CA ILE A 23 14.48 4.77 -7.52
C ILE A 23 15.46 4.56 -6.35
N TRP A 24 15.51 3.33 -5.80
CA TRP A 24 16.43 3.03 -4.71
C TRP A 24 17.88 3.27 -5.12
N ALA A 25 18.30 2.73 -6.27
CA ALA A 25 19.66 2.84 -6.78
C ALA A 25 20.09 4.29 -7.02
N GLN A 26 19.20 5.14 -7.56
CA GLN A 26 19.45 6.57 -7.76
C GLN A 26 19.79 7.30 -6.46
N HIS A 27 19.15 6.91 -5.34
CA HIS A 27 19.33 7.59 -4.07
C HIS A 27 20.50 7.08 -3.24
N VAL A 28 21.07 5.89 -3.53
CA VAL A 28 22.17 5.30 -2.72
C VAL A 28 23.35 6.26 -2.60
N THR A 29 23.87 6.77 -3.72
CA THR A 29 25.04 7.66 -3.72
C THR A 29 24.74 9.00 -3.05
N LEU A 30 23.53 9.54 -3.27
CA LEU A 30 23.08 10.77 -2.63
C LEU A 30 23.05 10.61 -1.10
N ILE A 31 22.46 9.53 -0.60
CA ILE A 31 22.40 9.24 0.85
C ILE A 31 23.81 9.08 1.43
N GLN A 32 24.70 8.37 0.74
CA GLN A 32 26.09 8.18 1.19
C GLN A 32 26.88 9.49 1.26
N SER A 33 26.53 10.49 0.44
CA SER A 33 27.14 11.82 0.46
C SER A 33 26.64 12.74 1.58
N LEU A 34 25.52 12.40 2.24
CA LEU A 34 24.96 13.20 3.32
C LEU A 34 25.82 13.13 4.59
N THR A 35 25.79 14.21 5.39
CA THR A 35 26.41 14.19 6.71
C THR A 35 25.72 13.20 7.65
N PRO A 36 26.39 12.64 8.68
CA PRO A 36 25.76 11.72 9.63
C PRO A 36 24.50 12.29 10.31
N LYS A 37 24.47 13.61 10.56
CA LYS A 37 23.28 14.29 11.10
C LYS A 37 22.13 14.30 10.10
N SER A 38 22.40 14.65 8.84
CA SER A 38 21.40 14.63 7.78
C SER A 38 20.91 13.21 7.45
N GLN A 39 21.76 12.19 7.56
CA GLN A 39 21.37 10.79 7.44
C GLN A 39 20.44 10.35 8.59
N HIS A 40 20.72 10.80 9.81
CA HIS A 40 19.83 10.59 10.95
C HIS A 40 18.48 11.26 10.74
N ASP A 41 18.47 12.54 10.34
CA ASP A 41 17.23 13.28 10.06
C ASP A 41 16.43 12.65 8.91
N LEU A 42 17.11 12.20 7.85
CA LEU A 42 16.49 11.44 6.77
C LEU A 42 15.84 10.15 7.29
N THR A 43 16.53 9.41 8.16
CA THR A 43 16.01 8.18 8.77
C THR A 43 14.78 8.46 9.65
N CYS A 44 14.84 9.49 10.50
CA CYS A 44 13.70 9.93 11.29
C CYS A 44 12.52 10.31 10.38
N ALA A 45 12.78 11.11 9.35
CA ALA A 45 11.76 11.54 8.41
C ALA A 45 11.10 10.36 7.69
N ILE A 46 11.85 9.37 7.21
CA ILE A 46 11.29 8.14 6.61
C ILE A 46 10.36 7.44 7.61
N CYS A 47 10.79 7.32 8.86
CA CYS A 47 10.07 6.68 9.96
C CYS A 47 8.93 7.51 10.56
N SER A 48 8.62 8.69 10.02
CA SER A 48 7.62 9.63 10.59
C SER A 48 7.95 10.09 12.01
N LEU A 49 9.24 10.18 12.34
CA LEU A 49 9.76 10.70 13.60
C LEU A 49 10.24 12.16 13.43
N PRO A 50 10.19 12.99 14.48
CA PRO A 50 10.69 14.36 14.40
C PRO A 50 12.21 14.36 14.15
N PRO A 51 12.72 15.21 13.24
CA PRO A 51 14.15 15.34 13.00
C PRO A 51 14.83 16.12 14.15
N LEU A 52 16.15 15.98 14.29
CA LEU A 52 16.95 16.70 15.27
C LEU A 52 17.15 18.17 14.88
N GLN A 53 17.22 18.47 13.59
CA GLN A 53 17.18 19.84 13.05
C GLN A 53 16.04 19.93 12.04
N GLN A 54 15.20 20.97 12.14
CA GLN A 54 14.23 21.29 11.10
C GLN A 54 15.01 21.67 9.83
N TYR A 55 15.26 20.68 8.97
CA TYR A 55 15.84 20.73 7.63
C TYR A 55 16.74 21.96 7.38
N GLY A 56 18.01 21.86 7.76
CA GLY A 56 19.02 22.83 7.35
C GLY A 56 19.20 22.80 5.83
N GLY A 57 18.54 23.71 5.11
CA GLY A 57 18.85 24.16 3.75
C GLY A 57 18.78 23.17 2.57
N ASN A 58 18.80 21.86 2.79
CA ASN A 58 18.81 20.87 1.70
C ASN A 58 17.40 20.65 1.13
N SER A 59 17.15 21.21 -0.05
CA SER A 59 15.90 21.11 -0.81
C SER A 59 15.49 19.67 -1.17
N ASP A 60 16.44 18.74 -1.19
CA ASP A 60 16.23 17.41 -1.79
C ASP A 60 15.74 16.36 -0.79
N ILE A 61 15.93 16.59 0.51
CA ILE A 61 15.59 15.60 1.55
C ILE A 61 14.10 15.20 1.51
N PRO A 62 13.13 16.13 1.37
CA PRO A 62 11.71 15.76 1.29
C PRO A 62 11.39 14.84 0.10
N ARG A 63 12.08 15.03 -1.03
CA ARG A 63 11.95 14.17 -2.22
C ARG A 63 12.53 12.79 -1.95
N ILE A 64 13.75 12.72 -1.44
CA ILE A 64 14.41 11.44 -1.07
C ILE A 64 13.54 10.66 -0.08
N VAL A 65 12.98 11.33 0.94
CA VAL A 65 12.06 10.72 1.91
C VAL A 65 10.83 10.12 1.22
N SER A 66 10.23 10.87 0.29
CA SER A 66 9.03 10.44 -0.42
C SER A 66 9.31 9.23 -1.31
N ASP A 67 10.42 9.24 -2.03
CA ASP A 67 10.83 8.15 -2.91
C ASP A 67 11.20 6.88 -2.12
N LEU A 68 11.96 7.01 -1.04
CA LEU A 68 12.33 5.87 -0.19
C LEU A 68 11.12 5.29 0.55
N ARG A 69 10.17 6.13 0.98
CA ARG A 69 8.90 5.65 1.54
C ARG A 69 8.09 4.87 0.51
N ALA A 70 8.08 5.28 -0.76
CA ALA A 70 7.40 4.54 -1.81
C ALA A 70 8.00 3.15 -2.01
N VAL A 71 9.32 3.02 -2.00
CA VAL A 71 10.03 1.73 -2.05
C VAL A 71 9.69 0.86 -0.83
N ALA A 72 9.74 1.44 0.38
CA ALA A 72 9.44 0.71 1.61
C ALA A 72 7.98 0.23 1.67
N ILE A 73 7.04 1.06 1.23
CA ILE A 73 5.61 0.71 1.13
C ILE A 73 5.44 -0.46 0.16
N GLU A 74 6.06 -0.41 -1.02
CA GLU A 74 5.96 -1.47 -2.02
C GLU A 74 6.43 -2.84 -1.48
N ILE A 75 7.60 -2.86 -0.83
CA ILE A 75 8.15 -4.06 -0.21
C ILE A 75 7.18 -4.59 0.87
N ASN A 76 6.66 -3.70 1.71
CA ASN A 76 5.73 -4.08 2.76
C ASN A 76 4.41 -4.61 2.20
N GLN A 77 3.85 -4.00 1.15
CA GLN A 77 2.64 -4.48 0.48
C GLN A 77 2.83 -5.91 -0.04
N ARG A 78 3.90 -6.16 -0.80
CA ARG A 78 4.21 -7.49 -1.33
C ARG A 78 4.40 -8.51 -0.22
N ARG A 79 5.14 -8.15 0.84
CA ARG A 79 5.34 -9.02 2.01
C ARG A 79 4.02 -9.32 2.73
N THR A 80 3.20 -8.30 2.98
CA THR A 80 1.89 -8.47 3.61
C THR A 80 1.00 -9.38 2.77
N PHE A 81 1.00 -9.22 1.44
CA PHE A 81 0.27 -10.12 0.55
C PHE A 81 0.76 -11.56 0.65
N GLN A 82 2.08 -11.79 0.60
CA GLN A 82 2.67 -13.14 0.72
C GLN A 82 2.32 -13.79 2.07
N VAL A 83 2.33 -13.04 3.17
CA VAL A 83 1.96 -13.57 4.49
C VAL A 83 0.48 -13.93 4.56
N MET A 84 -0.40 -13.11 3.97
CA MET A 84 -1.85 -13.34 4.03
C MET A 84 -2.31 -14.46 3.09
N TYR A 85 -1.75 -14.52 1.88
CA TYR A 85 -2.22 -15.40 0.81
C TYR A 85 -1.20 -16.49 0.44
N GLY A 86 -0.13 -16.67 1.23
CA GLY A 86 0.96 -17.60 0.91
C GLY A 86 0.48 -19.04 0.72
N ASN A 87 -0.48 -19.49 1.52
CA ASN A 87 -1.08 -20.82 1.42
C ASN A 87 -1.91 -20.97 0.14
N ASP A 88 -2.72 -19.96 -0.21
CA ASP A 88 -3.52 -19.97 -1.44
C ASP A 88 -2.61 -19.89 -2.68
N LEU A 89 -1.53 -19.10 -2.61
CA LEU A 89 -0.53 -18.99 -3.67
C LEU A 89 0.23 -20.31 -3.85
N GLN A 90 0.57 -21.00 -2.75
CA GLN A 90 1.17 -22.33 -2.82
C GLN A 90 0.21 -23.32 -3.45
N ALA A 91 -1.07 -23.34 -3.04
CA ALA A 91 -2.08 -24.21 -3.61
C ALA A 91 -2.29 -23.98 -5.12
N ALA A 92 -2.23 -22.73 -5.58
CA ALA A 92 -2.30 -22.40 -7.01
C ALA A 92 -1.08 -22.90 -7.80
N ILE A 93 0.12 -22.80 -7.22
CA ILE A 93 1.35 -23.35 -7.82
C ILE A 93 1.28 -24.88 -7.87
N ASP A 94 0.85 -25.51 -6.78
CA ASP A 94 0.73 -26.96 -6.67
C ASP A 94 -0.32 -27.51 -7.65
N ALA A 95 -1.42 -26.79 -7.86
CA ALA A 95 -2.46 -27.13 -8.84
C ALA A 95 -2.01 -26.95 -10.30
N GLY A 96 -1.02 -26.09 -10.55
CA GLY A 96 -0.46 -25.83 -11.88
C GLY A 96 0.77 -26.69 -12.24
N GLN A 97 1.29 -27.49 -11.32
CA GLN A 97 2.35 -28.45 -11.63
C GLN A 97 1.75 -29.73 -12.24
N ASP A 98 1.96 -29.92 -13.54
CA ASP A 98 1.67 -31.19 -14.20
C ASP A 98 2.43 -32.33 -13.50
N ILE A 99 1.67 -33.28 -12.98
CA ILE A 99 2.12 -34.46 -12.21
C ILE A 99 3.05 -35.37 -13.06
N SER A 100 3.24 -35.06 -14.35
CA SER A 100 3.95 -35.88 -15.33
C SER A 100 5.44 -35.55 -15.51
N SER A 101 6.01 -34.56 -14.81
CA SER A 101 7.44 -34.23 -14.93
C SER A 101 8.25 -34.67 -13.70
N PRO A 102 9.01 -35.78 -13.76
CA PRO A 102 9.92 -36.17 -12.69
C PRO A 102 11.09 -35.17 -12.68
N GLY A 103 11.12 -34.28 -11.69
CA GLY A 103 12.19 -33.27 -11.52
C GLY A 103 11.71 -31.81 -11.37
N GLY A 104 10.40 -31.56 -11.33
CA GLY A 104 9.84 -30.21 -11.11
C GLY A 104 10.36 -29.58 -9.80
N ARG A 105 11.07 -28.47 -9.91
CA ARG A 105 11.62 -27.70 -8.78
C ARG A 105 10.46 -27.31 -7.85
N GLN A 106 10.47 -27.81 -6.61
CA GLN A 106 9.47 -27.41 -5.62
C GLN A 106 9.66 -25.93 -5.27
N VAL A 107 8.83 -25.07 -5.85
CA VAL A 107 8.82 -23.63 -5.55
C VAL A 107 7.97 -23.45 -4.29
N LYS A 108 8.62 -23.15 -3.16
CA LYS A 108 7.95 -22.74 -1.93
C LYS A 108 7.66 -21.23 -1.99
N THR A 109 6.41 -20.85 -1.84
CA THR A 109 5.96 -19.45 -1.68
C THR A 109 6.18 -18.92 -0.28
N SER A 110 6.49 -19.81 0.67
CA SER A 110 6.81 -19.46 2.06
C SER A 110 8.10 -18.66 2.12
N PHE A 111 7.97 -17.38 2.49
CA PHE A 111 9.09 -16.54 2.85
C PHE A 111 9.75 -17.09 4.12
N MET A 112 10.96 -17.63 3.98
CA MET A 112 11.85 -17.80 5.11
C MET A 112 12.57 -16.46 5.31
N PRO A 113 12.37 -15.74 6.43
CA PRO A 113 13.23 -14.61 6.74
C PRO A 113 14.69 -15.08 6.70
N PRO A 114 15.63 -14.25 6.22
CA PRO A 114 17.05 -14.57 6.33
C PRO A 114 17.33 -14.96 7.79
N PRO A 115 18.12 -16.02 8.04
CA PRO A 115 18.41 -16.47 9.39
C PRO A 115 18.83 -15.25 10.19
N VAL A 116 18.11 -14.98 11.28
CA VAL A 116 18.52 -13.96 12.24
C VAL A 116 19.95 -14.33 12.61
N TYR A 117 20.88 -13.37 12.49
CA TYR A 117 22.22 -13.54 13.05
C TYR A 117 22.05 -13.59 14.58
N GLU A 118 21.74 -14.77 15.09
CA GLU A 118 21.84 -15.05 16.51
C GLU A 118 23.34 -15.03 16.87
N PRO A 119 23.78 -14.22 17.85
CA PRO A 119 25.09 -14.42 18.44
C PRO A 119 25.13 -15.83 19.04
N SER A 120 26.22 -16.56 18.74
CA SER A 120 26.39 -18.00 18.96
C SER A 120 25.80 -18.55 20.27
N PRO A 121 25.03 -19.65 20.23
CA PRO A 121 24.50 -20.29 21.45
C PRO A 121 25.59 -21.08 22.20
N PRO A 122 25.52 -21.17 23.55
CA PRO A 122 26.24 -22.18 24.31
C PRO A 122 25.67 -23.60 24.10
N LEU A 123 26.50 -24.60 24.37
CA LEU A 123 26.31 -26.04 24.13
C LEU A 123 25.03 -26.69 24.73
N PRO A 124 24.63 -27.88 24.22
CA PRO A 124 23.27 -28.41 24.37
C PRO A 124 23.07 -29.21 25.66
N THR A 125 21.88 -29.09 26.25
CA THR A 125 21.33 -30.07 27.17
C THR A 125 20.08 -30.73 26.59
N THR A 126 19.96 -32.01 26.92
CA THR A 126 19.20 -33.07 26.29
C THR A 126 17.68 -33.05 26.53
N SER A 127 16.94 -33.35 25.46
CA SER A 127 15.69 -34.14 25.38
C SER A 127 14.53 -33.87 26.36
N SER A 128 13.35 -33.57 25.80
CA SER A 128 12.13 -34.35 26.06
C SER A 128 11.04 -34.06 25.03
N SER A 129 10.71 -35.07 24.24
CA SER A 129 9.60 -35.10 23.28
C SER A 129 8.27 -35.24 24.03
N LYS A 130 7.34 -34.31 23.81
CA LYS A 130 5.91 -34.49 24.14
C LYS A 130 5.07 -34.37 22.85
N PRO A 131 4.12 -35.28 22.61
CA PRO A 131 3.24 -35.21 21.44
C PRO A 131 2.22 -34.07 21.60
N PRO A 132 1.74 -33.46 20.50
CA PRO A 132 0.74 -32.40 20.57
C PRO A 132 -0.63 -32.98 20.89
N LEU A 133 -1.22 -32.55 22.01
CA LEU A 133 -2.63 -32.77 22.30
C LEU A 133 -3.49 -32.03 21.27
N SER A 134 -4.41 -32.78 20.69
CA SER A 134 -5.52 -32.35 19.83
C SER A 134 -6.31 -31.22 20.48
N ARG A 135 -6.31 -30.05 19.83
CA ARG A 135 -7.14 -28.91 20.20
C ARG A 135 -8.53 -29.09 19.57
N PRO A 136 -9.63 -29.12 20.33
CA PRO A 136 -10.97 -29.13 19.75
C PRO A 136 -11.25 -27.80 19.04
N PRO A 137 -12.07 -27.80 17.97
CA PRO A 137 -12.44 -26.58 17.25
C PRO A 137 -13.36 -25.76 18.17
N SER A 138 -12.85 -24.63 18.67
CA SER A 138 -13.72 -23.64 19.31
C SER A 138 -14.51 -22.91 18.22
N PRO A 139 -15.84 -22.93 18.22
CA PRO A 139 -16.65 -22.14 17.33
C PRO A 139 -16.59 -20.69 17.82
N THR A 140 -16.18 -19.75 16.97
CA THR A 140 -16.42 -18.33 17.22
C THR A 140 -17.03 -17.73 15.96
N ILE A 141 -18.22 -18.24 15.62
CA ILE A 141 -19.19 -17.52 14.82
C ILE A 141 -19.84 -16.55 15.83
N LEU A 142 -19.76 -15.24 15.58
CA LEU A 142 -20.26 -14.11 16.40
C LEU A 142 -19.30 -13.57 17.48
N SER A 143 -18.21 -12.91 17.09
CA SER A 143 -17.68 -11.80 17.91
C SER A 143 -18.52 -10.55 17.64
N SER A 144 -19.06 -9.96 18.71
CA SER A 144 -19.88 -8.75 18.75
C SER A 144 -19.18 -7.56 18.10
N THR A 145 -19.34 -7.35 16.80
CA THR A 145 -18.90 -6.11 16.16
C THR A 145 -19.93 -5.05 16.46
N SER A 146 -19.54 -3.99 17.17
CA SER A 146 -20.36 -2.80 17.37
C SER A 146 -21.04 -2.40 16.04
N PRO A 147 -22.33 -2.00 16.03
CA PRO A 147 -23.05 -1.63 14.82
C PRO A 147 -22.29 -0.59 13.98
N THR A 148 -21.50 0.26 14.63
CA THR A 148 -20.59 1.20 13.99
C THR A 148 -19.50 0.54 13.14
N ILE A 149 -18.85 -0.51 13.66
CA ILE A 149 -17.81 -1.25 12.94
C ILE A 149 -18.41 -1.92 11.70
N GLU A 150 -19.62 -2.46 11.82
CA GLU A 150 -20.32 -3.04 10.69
C GLU A 150 -20.66 -2.00 9.63
N LEU A 151 -21.09 -0.81 10.03
CA LEU A 151 -21.37 0.29 9.09
C LEU A 151 -20.11 0.68 8.30
N ILE A 152 -18.99 0.89 8.98
CA ILE A 152 -17.72 1.23 8.32
C ILE A 152 -17.32 0.11 7.35
N ARG A 153 -17.44 -1.15 7.78
CA ARG A 153 -17.10 -2.32 6.97
C ARG A 153 -17.99 -2.44 5.73
N LYS A 154 -19.31 -2.30 5.88
CA LYS A 154 -20.28 -2.34 4.76
C LYS A 154 -19.98 -1.24 3.75
N THR A 155 -19.66 -0.04 4.22
CA THR A 155 -19.32 1.11 3.37
C THR A 155 -18.04 0.87 2.59
N LEU A 156 -17.02 0.32 3.25
CA LEU A 156 -15.75 -0.02 2.60
C LEU A 156 -15.91 -1.11 1.53
N TYR A 157 -16.66 -2.17 1.82
CA TYR A 157 -16.89 -3.24 0.84
C TYR A 157 -17.82 -2.84 -0.31
N ALA A 158 -18.83 -2.01 -0.04
CA ALA A 158 -19.65 -1.42 -1.10
C ALA A 158 -18.79 -0.58 -2.05
N THR A 159 -17.96 0.30 -1.48
CA THR A 159 -17.06 1.14 -2.27
C THR A 159 -16.04 0.31 -3.06
N LEU A 160 -15.50 -0.75 -2.46
CA LEU A 160 -14.56 -1.65 -3.15
C LEU A 160 -15.21 -2.36 -4.34
N ALA A 161 -16.46 -2.82 -4.18
CA ALA A 161 -17.21 -3.41 -5.28
C ALA A 161 -17.46 -2.40 -6.41
N ASP A 162 -17.77 -1.14 -6.08
CA ASP A 162 -17.91 -0.08 -7.07
C ASP A 162 -16.60 0.18 -7.81
N ILE A 163 -15.46 0.24 -7.11
CA ILE A 163 -14.14 0.43 -7.75
C ILE A 163 -13.84 -0.70 -8.75
N LEU A 164 -14.07 -1.96 -8.36
CA LEU A 164 -13.80 -3.10 -9.24
C LEU A 164 -14.72 -3.13 -10.47
N LYS A 165 -15.96 -2.63 -10.33
CA LYS A 165 -16.90 -2.50 -11.44
C LYS A 165 -16.47 -1.43 -12.45
N HIS A 166 -15.92 -0.31 -11.97
CA HIS A 166 -15.61 0.84 -12.83
C HIS A 166 -14.16 0.87 -13.32
N GLN A 167 -13.29 -0.01 -12.81
CA GLN A 167 -11.86 -0.02 -13.15
C GLN A 167 -11.44 -1.33 -13.86
N PRO A 168 -11.56 -1.42 -15.21
CA PRO A 168 -11.28 -2.65 -15.97
C PRO A 168 -9.80 -3.05 -16.01
N SER A 169 -8.90 -2.14 -15.62
CA SER A 169 -7.47 -2.43 -15.51
C SER A 169 -7.11 -3.29 -14.30
N LEU A 170 -7.92 -3.28 -13.23
CA LEU A 170 -7.65 -4.06 -12.01
C LEU A 170 -7.75 -5.58 -12.22
N PRO A 171 -8.75 -6.11 -12.95
CA PRO A 171 -8.78 -7.54 -13.32
C PRO A 171 -7.56 -7.99 -14.14
N LEU A 172 -7.08 -7.16 -15.07
CA LEU A 172 -5.86 -7.46 -15.83
C LEU A 172 -4.64 -7.48 -14.91
N LEU A 173 -4.55 -6.48 -14.02
CA LEU A 173 -3.50 -6.36 -13.03
C LEU A 173 -3.51 -7.52 -12.05
N LEU A 174 -4.68 -8.06 -11.70
CA LEU A 174 -4.83 -9.21 -10.83
C LEU A 174 -4.17 -10.46 -11.42
N LYS A 175 -4.18 -10.61 -12.76
CA LYS A 175 -3.52 -11.72 -13.45
C LYS A 175 -2.00 -11.55 -13.49
N SER A 176 -1.51 -10.33 -13.69
CA SER A 176 -0.08 -10.05 -13.87
C SER A 176 0.68 -9.75 -12.57
N ASP A 177 0.04 -9.08 -11.60
CA ASP A 177 0.62 -8.70 -10.30
C ASP A 177 -0.49 -8.66 -9.23
N PRO A 178 -0.88 -9.83 -8.67
CA PRO A 178 -1.94 -9.92 -7.66
C PRO A 178 -1.71 -9.04 -6.42
N PRO A 179 -0.50 -8.97 -5.83
CA PRO A 179 -0.20 -8.05 -4.73
C PRO A 179 -0.53 -6.60 -5.10
N ARG A 180 -0.09 -6.13 -6.27
CA ARG A 180 -0.40 -4.77 -6.71
C ARG A 180 -1.89 -4.57 -6.87
N ALA A 181 -2.60 -5.47 -7.55
CA ALA A 181 -4.03 -5.35 -7.80
C ALA A 181 -4.83 -5.24 -6.48
N TYR A 182 -4.46 -6.06 -5.48
CA TYR A 182 -5.06 -6.00 -4.15
C TYR A 182 -4.90 -4.62 -3.52
N PHE A 183 -3.66 -4.14 -3.39
CA PHE A 183 -3.40 -2.88 -2.71
C PHE A 183 -3.89 -1.67 -3.51
N ALA A 184 -3.83 -1.70 -4.84
CA ALA A 184 -4.44 -0.68 -5.70
C ALA A 184 -5.94 -0.58 -5.43
N SER A 185 -6.65 -1.71 -5.38
CA SER A 185 -8.09 -1.74 -5.11
C SER A 185 -8.44 -1.15 -3.74
N VAL A 186 -7.70 -1.53 -2.69
CA VAL A 186 -7.91 -1.02 -1.33
C VAL A 186 -7.57 0.48 -1.24
N SER A 187 -6.47 0.91 -1.84
CA SER A 187 -6.05 2.32 -1.84
C SER A 187 -7.02 3.21 -2.60
N LEU A 188 -7.51 2.77 -3.77
CA LEU A 188 -8.54 3.47 -4.53
C LEU A 188 -9.87 3.52 -3.76
N THR A 189 -10.21 2.45 -3.02
CA THR A 189 -11.38 2.43 -2.13
C THR A 189 -11.25 3.48 -1.03
N ILE A 190 -10.09 3.56 -0.37
CA ILE A 190 -9.79 4.56 0.66
C ILE A 190 -9.91 5.98 0.10
N LEU A 191 -9.32 6.23 -1.08
CA LEU A 191 -9.44 7.52 -1.76
C LEU A 191 -10.90 7.85 -2.06
N ASN A 192 -11.65 6.91 -2.64
CA ASN A 192 -13.04 7.12 -3.00
C ASN A 192 -13.95 7.34 -1.79
N MET A 193 -13.73 6.61 -0.69
CA MET A 193 -14.42 6.86 0.57
C MET A 193 -14.12 8.25 1.12
N SER A 194 -12.85 8.67 1.07
CA SER A 194 -12.43 9.99 1.57
C SER A 194 -13.10 11.14 0.80
N LEU A 195 -13.36 10.95 -0.49
CA LEU A 195 -14.01 11.95 -1.35
C LEU A 195 -15.52 11.96 -1.22
N ASN A 196 -16.15 10.79 -1.15
CA ASN A 196 -17.60 10.67 -1.32
C ASN A 196 -18.36 10.30 -0.03
N CYS A 197 -17.68 9.68 0.92
CA CYS A 197 -18.30 9.17 2.13
C CYS A 197 -17.97 9.99 3.37
N ILE A 198 -16.92 10.84 3.35
CA ILE A 198 -16.55 11.66 4.49
C ILE A 198 -16.96 13.11 4.27
N ASP A 199 -17.75 13.62 5.21
CA ASP A 199 -18.14 15.01 5.27
C ASP A 199 -16.92 15.88 5.64
N PRO A 200 -16.57 16.90 4.82
CA PRO A 200 -15.42 17.77 5.08
C PRO A 200 -15.56 18.60 6.35
N GLU A 201 -16.78 18.96 6.74
CA GLU A 201 -17.05 19.98 7.77
C GLU A 201 -16.90 19.40 9.17
N ASP A 202 -17.48 18.22 9.41
CA ASP A 202 -17.51 17.58 10.73
C ASP A 202 -16.74 16.26 10.78
N GLY A 203 -16.16 15.82 9.66
CA GLY A 203 -15.41 14.57 9.55
C GLY A 203 -16.26 13.31 9.72
N SER A 204 -17.59 13.45 9.67
CA SER A 204 -18.51 12.33 9.79
C SER A 204 -18.52 11.46 8.54
N ALA A 205 -18.76 10.17 8.72
CA ALA A 205 -18.89 9.23 7.62
C ALA A 205 -20.35 8.96 7.29
N ARG A 206 -20.71 9.11 6.02
CA ARG A 206 -21.96 8.63 5.44
C ARG A 206 -21.77 7.18 5.01
N GLY A 207 -22.38 6.27 5.74
CA GLY A 207 -22.39 4.87 5.39
C GLY A 207 -23.47 4.49 4.38
N VAL A 208 -23.54 3.19 4.07
CA VAL A 208 -24.53 2.60 3.15
C VAL A 208 -25.95 2.89 3.66
N LEU A 209 -26.88 3.23 2.77
CA LEU A 209 -28.26 3.64 3.07
C LEU A 209 -28.40 5.00 3.79
N GLY A 210 -27.37 5.85 3.75
CA GLY A 210 -27.45 7.22 4.26
C GLY A 210 -27.26 7.36 5.78
N GLN A 211 -26.92 6.28 6.47
CA GLN A 211 -26.63 6.33 7.91
C GLN A 211 -25.38 7.17 8.17
N LYS A 212 -25.49 8.18 9.03
CA LYS A 212 -24.37 9.06 9.41
C LYS A 212 -23.66 8.49 10.64
N LEU A 213 -22.34 8.52 10.64
CA LEU A 213 -21.49 8.15 11.75
C LEU A 213 -20.60 9.33 12.12
N THR A 214 -20.77 9.87 13.31
CA THR A 214 -19.90 10.93 13.82
C THR A 214 -18.60 10.35 14.39
N LEU A 215 -17.54 11.17 14.48
CA LEU A 215 -16.30 10.78 15.13
C LEU A 215 -16.47 10.45 16.63
N VAL A 216 -17.51 11.00 17.27
CA VAL A 216 -17.85 10.71 18.66
C VAL A 216 -18.33 9.27 18.82
N GLU A 217 -19.17 8.80 17.90
CA GLU A 217 -19.74 7.45 17.85
C GLU A 217 -18.75 6.41 17.30
N CYS A 218 -17.63 6.86 16.73
CA CYS A 218 -16.59 5.98 16.20
C CYS A 218 -15.85 5.26 17.34
N PRO A 219 -15.69 3.92 17.28
CA PRO A 219 -14.85 3.17 18.21
C PRO A 219 -13.45 3.76 18.28
N THR A 220 -12.88 3.81 19.48
CA THR A 220 -11.57 4.43 19.75
C THR A 220 -10.48 3.86 18.85
N GLU A 221 -10.52 2.56 18.54
CA GLU A 221 -9.55 1.88 17.70
C GLU A 221 -9.62 2.30 16.22
N LEU A 222 -10.76 2.86 15.79
CA LEU A 222 -10.99 3.30 14.41
C LEU A 222 -10.97 4.83 14.26
N LYS A 223 -10.99 5.61 15.36
CA LYS A 223 -11.00 7.08 15.29
C LYS A 223 -9.84 7.63 14.47
N GLY A 224 -8.63 7.12 14.69
CA GLY A 224 -7.45 7.54 13.93
C GLY A 224 -7.58 7.25 12.42
N PHE A 225 -8.16 6.10 12.06
CA PHE A 225 -8.43 5.76 10.66
C PHE A 225 -9.48 6.70 10.04
N MET A 226 -10.57 6.98 10.74
CA MET A 226 -11.64 7.86 10.25
C MET A 226 -11.17 9.31 10.11
N MET A 227 -10.41 9.83 11.07
CA MET A 227 -9.80 11.15 10.99
C MET A 227 -8.86 11.27 9.78
N GLU A 228 -8.06 10.23 9.53
CA GLU A 228 -7.14 10.21 8.39
C GLU A 228 -7.88 10.23 7.05
N LEU A 229 -9.01 9.51 6.91
CA LEU A 229 -9.86 9.61 5.72
C LEU A 229 -10.36 11.05 5.50
N GLY A 230 -10.79 11.73 6.57
CA GLY A 230 -11.20 13.14 6.49
C GLY A 230 -10.08 14.05 6.00
N LEU A 231 -8.87 13.90 6.56
CA LEU A 231 -7.71 14.70 6.15
C LEU A 231 -7.27 14.41 4.70
N ILE A 232 -7.36 13.16 4.25
CA ILE A 232 -7.13 12.78 2.84
C ILE A 232 -8.13 13.51 1.94
N GLY A 233 -9.43 13.46 2.28
CA GLY A 233 -10.49 14.13 1.51
C GLY A 233 -10.31 15.65 1.45
N GLN A 234 -9.96 16.28 2.57
CA GLN A 234 -9.65 17.73 2.61
C GLN A 234 -8.46 18.09 1.72
N THR A 235 -7.38 17.28 1.77
CA THR A 235 -6.18 17.53 0.96
C THR A 235 -6.50 17.42 -0.54
N VAL A 236 -7.32 16.45 -0.96
CA VAL A 236 -7.69 16.32 -2.38
C VAL A 236 -8.55 17.49 -2.83
N ARG A 237 -9.55 17.90 -2.04
CA ARG A 237 -10.39 19.06 -2.38
C ARG A 237 -9.56 20.33 -2.56
N GLN A 238 -8.57 20.55 -1.70
CA GLN A 238 -7.62 21.64 -1.86
C GLN A 238 -6.83 21.53 -3.17
N MET A 239 -6.35 20.33 -3.52
CA MET A 239 -5.63 20.11 -4.79
C MET A 239 -6.53 20.35 -6.00
N GLU A 240 -7.80 19.95 -5.95
CA GLU A 240 -8.78 20.17 -7.02
C GLU A 240 -9.11 21.65 -7.21
N GLU A 241 -9.25 22.42 -6.11
CA GLU A 241 -9.46 23.86 -6.17
C GLU A 241 -8.26 24.57 -6.81
N GLU A 242 -7.05 24.29 -6.32
CA GLU A 242 -5.79 24.83 -6.85
C GLU A 242 -5.59 24.45 -8.35
N ASP A 243 -5.94 23.22 -8.74
CA ASP A 243 -5.89 22.78 -10.14
C ASP A 243 -6.91 23.55 -10.98
N SER A 244 -8.12 23.75 -10.47
CA SER A 244 -9.19 24.50 -11.16
C SER A 244 -8.79 25.96 -11.38
N GLU A 245 -8.25 26.62 -10.36
CA GLU A 245 -7.70 27.99 -10.46
C GLU A 245 -6.59 28.06 -11.51
N THR A 246 -5.68 27.08 -11.51
CA THR A 246 -4.58 27.01 -12.48
C THR A 246 -5.11 26.85 -13.91
N VAL A 247 -6.09 25.98 -14.13
CA VAL A 247 -6.72 25.75 -15.44
C VAL A 247 -7.42 27.02 -15.93
N VAL A 248 -8.19 27.68 -15.07
CA VAL A 248 -8.87 28.95 -15.40
C VAL A 248 -7.86 30.02 -15.82
N HIS A 249 -6.76 30.16 -15.06
CA HIS A 249 -5.69 31.10 -15.40
C HIS A 249 -5.05 30.77 -16.75
N LEU A 250 -4.68 29.50 -16.99
CA LEU A 250 -4.07 29.05 -18.25
C LEU A 250 -4.97 29.31 -19.47
N LEU A 251 -6.26 29.02 -19.33
CA LEU A 251 -7.24 29.33 -20.38
C LEU A 251 -7.34 30.83 -20.64
N SER A 252 -7.30 31.66 -19.60
CA SER A 252 -7.38 33.12 -19.73
C SER A 252 -6.19 33.74 -20.48
N VAL A 253 -5.00 33.12 -20.38
CA VAL A 253 -3.79 33.56 -21.09
C VAL A 253 -3.63 32.89 -22.47
N GLY A 254 -4.62 32.09 -22.90
CA GLY A 254 -4.63 31.43 -24.21
C GLY A 254 -3.69 30.22 -24.31
N ALA A 255 -3.34 29.58 -23.19
CA ALA A 255 -2.53 28.37 -23.21
C ALA A 255 -3.27 27.23 -23.92
N THR A 256 -2.58 26.54 -24.83
CA THR A 256 -3.13 25.40 -25.58
C THR A 256 -2.95 24.06 -24.85
N GLU A 257 -2.02 24.00 -23.90
CA GLU A 257 -1.73 22.80 -23.12
C GLU A 257 -2.27 22.96 -21.69
N ILE A 258 -3.24 22.12 -21.33
CA ILE A 258 -3.81 22.07 -19.99
C ILE A 258 -3.19 20.87 -19.26
N PRO A 259 -2.52 21.09 -18.10
CA PRO A 259 -1.97 20.00 -17.31
C PRO A 259 -3.04 18.99 -16.88
N THR A 260 -2.68 17.71 -16.83
CA THR A 260 -3.55 16.68 -16.24
C THR A 260 -3.77 16.97 -14.75
N PRO A 261 -5.01 16.93 -14.25
CA PRO A 261 -5.32 17.11 -12.83
C PRO A 261 -4.51 16.17 -11.93
N ARG A 262 -4.11 16.67 -10.76
CA ARG A 262 -3.35 15.90 -9.77
C ARG A 262 -4.10 14.66 -9.30
N LEU A 263 -5.44 14.73 -9.20
CA LEU A 263 -6.25 13.59 -8.78
C LEU A 263 -6.13 12.40 -9.76
N ASP A 264 -6.09 12.65 -11.06
CA ASP A 264 -5.93 11.58 -12.05
C ASP A 264 -4.54 10.96 -11.98
N ARG A 265 -3.53 11.80 -11.72
CA ARG A 265 -2.16 11.33 -11.46
C ARG A 265 -2.09 10.47 -10.19
N ILE A 266 -2.78 10.88 -9.12
CA ILE A 266 -2.89 10.11 -7.87
C ILE A 266 -3.51 8.74 -8.15
N ARG A 267 -4.66 8.69 -8.83
CA ARG A 267 -5.33 7.41 -9.18
C ARG A 267 -4.38 6.49 -9.96
N TRP A 268 -3.68 7.05 -10.94
CA TRP A 268 -2.72 6.30 -11.74
C TRP A 268 -1.56 5.75 -10.89
N MET A 269 -1.01 6.56 -9.98
CA MET A 269 0.08 6.13 -9.08
C MET A 269 -0.38 5.10 -8.04
N LEU A 270 -1.63 5.14 -7.58
CA LEU A 270 -2.20 4.10 -6.71
C LEU A 270 -2.39 2.78 -7.46
N GLU A 271 -2.72 2.83 -8.76
CA GLU A 271 -2.92 1.63 -9.58
C GLU A 271 -1.61 1.01 -10.08
N LYS A 272 -0.74 1.81 -10.70
CA LYS A 272 0.51 1.31 -11.31
C LYS A 272 1.67 1.24 -10.32
N GLY A 273 1.59 2.05 -9.26
CA GLY A 273 2.66 2.25 -8.31
C GLY A 273 3.40 3.55 -8.58
N VAL A 274 3.88 4.17 -7.49
CA VAL A 274 4.71 5.39 -7.52
C VAL A 274 5.94 5.21 -8.41
N GLY A 275 6.53 4.02 -8.46
CA GLY A 275 7.72 3.77 -9.27
C GLY A 275 7.50 3.99 -10.77
N SER A 276 6.28 3.74 -11.26
CA SER A 276 5.97 3.87 -12.68
C SER A 276 5.97 5.32 -13.16
N SER A 277 5.71 6.32 -12.29
CA SER A 277 5.62 7.73 -12.72
C SER A 277 6.96 8.26 -13.21
N HIS A 278 8.07 7.71 -12.71
CA HIS A 278 9.43 8.08 -13.12
C HIS A 278 9.78 7.65 -14.56
N GLN A 279 9.06 6.69 -15.16
CA GLN A 279 9.34 6.24 -16.52
C GLN A 279 8.74 7.14 -17.61
N SER A 280 7.83 8.06 -17.26
CA SER A 280 7.10 8.87 -18.24
C SER A 280 7.79 10.18 -18.66
N GLY A 281 9.08 10.35 -18.36
CA GLY A 281 9.95 11.32 -19.06
C GLY A 281 9.64 12.82 -18.89
N SER A 282 8.72 13.26 -18.01
CA SER A 282 8.50 14.69 -17.78
C SER A 282 9.48 15.24 -16.72
N GLY A 283 10.76 15.32 -17.09
CA GLY A 283 11.82 15.95 -16.28
C GLY A 283 11.72 17.48 -16.23
N ARG A 284 10.58 18.04 -15.84
CA ARG A 284 10.45 19.46 -15.52
C ARG A 284 10.01 19.60 -14.08
N GLU A 285 10.77 20.37 -13.32
CA GLU A 285 10.51 20.84 -11.96
C GLU A 285 9.00 21.01 -11.70
N SER A 286 8.37 20.11 -10.95
CA SER A 286 6.93 20.15 -10.69
C SER A 286 6.58 19.41 -9.40
N PRO A 287 5.36 19.57 -8.84
CA PRO A 287 4.97 19.18 -7.48
C PRO A 287 4.89 17.66 -7.22
N GLU A 288 5.66 16.87 -7.97
CA GLU A 288 5.79 15.41 -7.88
C GLU A 288 6.07 14.96 -6.45
N GLY A 289 6.92 15.66 -5.70
CA GLY A 289 7.18 15.34 -4.29
C GLY A 289 5.91 15.39 -3.41
N ARG A 290 5.01 16.36 -3.66
CA ARG A 290 3.75 16.47 -2.88
C ARG A 290 2.77 15.37 -3.27
N THR A 291 2.64 15.08 -4.56
CA THR A 291 1.75 14.01 -5.05
C THR A 291 2.26 12.63 -4.59
N VAL A 292 3.56 12.36 -4.67
CA VAL A 292 4.18 11.13 -4.17
C VAL A 292 3.96 10.99 -2.67
N ALA A 293 4.21 12.05 -1.89
CA ALA A 293 3.98 12.04 -0.45
C ALA A 293 2.51 11.75 -0.10
N PHE A 294 1.57 12.32 -0.85
CA PHE A 294 0.14 12.05 -0.71
C PHE A 294 -0.21 10.59 -1.05
N VAL A 295 0.29 10.06 -2.16
CA VAL A 295 0.08 8.66 -2.55
C VAL A 295 0.64 7.70 -1.50
N ASN A 296 1.82 8.01 -0.95
CA ASN A 296 2.42 7.24 0.15
C ASN A 296 1.53 7.27 1.41
N ARG A 297 0.91 8.42 1.72
CA ARG A 297 -0.03 8.55 2.83
C ARG A 297 -1.23 7.62 2.66
N VAL A 298 -1.85 7.61 1.47
CA VAL A 298 -2.97 6.71 1.16
C VAL A 298 -2.55 5.23 1.24
N ASN A 299 -1.41 4.87 0.63
CA ASN A 299 -0.92 3.50 0.65
C ASN A 299 -0.51 3.02 2.05
N ALA A 300 0.02 3.91 2.89
CA ALA A 300 0.32 3.62 4.30
C ALA A 300 -0.98 3.36 5.09
N LEU A 301 -2.04 4.12 4.83
CA LEU A 301 -3.35 3.87 5.43
C LEU A 301 -3.94 2.53 4.97
N ALA A 302 -3.81 2.18 3.69
CA ALA A 302 -4.21 0.88 3.15
C ALA A 302 -3.47 -0.29 3.82
N LEU A 303 -2.15 -0.15 4.04
CA LEU A 303 -1.38 -1.10 4.84
C LEU A 303 -1.86 -1.16 6.30
N GLY A 304 -2.13 -0.01 6.91
CA GLY A 304 -2.67 0.08 8.28
C GLY A 304 -4.00 -0.65 8.45
N LEU A 305 -4.88 -0.56 7.46
CA LEU A 305 -6.18 -1.25 7.44
C LEU A 305 -6.03 -2.77 7.62
N THR A 306 -5.00 -3.39 7.04
CA THR A 306 -4.73 -4.84 7.19
C THR A 306 -4.37 -5.25 8.63
N ARG A 307 -3.88 -4.30 9.44
CA ARG A 307 -3.49 -4.54 10.83
C ARG A 307 -4.67 -4.38 11.79
N LEU A 308 -5.76 -3.72 11.39
CA LEU A 308 -6.93 -3.54 12.25
C LEU A 308 -7.69 -4.85 12.39
N LYS A 309 -7.88 -5.32 13.64
CA LYS A 309 -8.57 -6.59 13.95
C LYS A 309 -9.95 -6.67 13.29
N ALA A 310 -10.68 -5.55 13.30
CA ALA A 310 -12.02 -5.42 12.71
C ALA A 310 -12.10 -5.73 11.20
N PHE A 311 -10.98 -5.62 10.47
CA PHE A 311 -10.91 -5.82 9.02
C PHE A 311 -10.08 -7.06 8.63
N ARG A 312 -9.11 -7.46 9.46
CA ARG A 312 -8.20 -8.58 9.19
C ARG A 312 -8.92 -9.92 8.94
N GLU A 313 -9.95 -10.22 9.74
CA GLU A 313 -10.63 -11.53 9.71
C GLU A 313 -11.46 -11.77 8.43
N ARG A 314 -11.88 -10.71 7.72
CA ARG A 314 -12.75 -10.82 6.53
C ARG A 314 -12.09 -10.38 5.20
N GLN A 315 -10.89 -9.82 5.25
CA GLN A 315 -10.19 -9.36 4.03
C GLN A 315 -9.88 -10.48 3.05
N GLY A 316 -9.51 -11.67 3.55
CA GLY A 316 -9.21 -12.82 2.70
C GLY A 316 -10.44 -13.36 1.95
N GLU A 317 -11.61 -13.36 2.59
CA GLU A 317 -12.86 -13.83 1.97
C GLU A 317 -13.38 -12.82 0.94
N VAL A 318 -13.33 -11.53 1.25
CA VAL A 318 -13.78 -10.47 0.35
C VAL A 318 -12.97 -10.46 -0.93
N PHE A 319 -11.65 -10.60 -0.84
CA PHE A 319 -10.84 -10.62 -2.05
C PHE A 319 -11.04 -11.90 -2.88
N LYS A 320 -11.28 -13.06 -2.26
CA LYS A 320 -11.64 -14.30 -2.98
C LYS A 320 -12.95 -14.17 -3.74
N VAL A 321 -13.98 -13.59 -3.11
CA VAL A 321 -15.28 -13.33 -3.75
C VAL A 321 -15.13 -12.33 -4.89
N LEU A 322 -14.38 -11.26 -4.68
CA LEU A 322 -14.19 -10.21 -5.68
C LEU A 322 -13.30 -10.66 -6.86
N ALA A 323 -12.28 -11.49 -6.61
CA ALA A 323 -11.49 -12.14 -7.66
C ALA A 323 -12.36 -13.08 -8.52
N GLY A 324 -13.34 -13.77 -7.92
CA GLY A 324 -14.30 -14.61 -8.63
C GLY A 324 -15.27 -13.83 -9.53
N VAL A 325 -15.56 -12.56 -9.22
CA VAL A 325 -16.43 -11.68 -10.02
C VAL A 325 -15.67 -11.05 -11.20
N GLY A 326 -14.39 -10.72 -11.02
CA GLY A 326 -13.52 -10.17 -12.08
C GLY A 326 -12.91 -11.20 -13.04
N GLY A 327 -13.18 -12.50 -12.83
CA GLY A 327 -12.65 -13.60 -13.64
C GLY A 327 -13.53 -14.03 -14.82
N ARG A 328 -14.60 -13.29 -15.14
CA ARG A 328 -15.44 -13.53 -16.32
C ARG A 328 -14.97 -12.75 -17.53
#